data_AF-A0A645HBD5-F1
#
_entry.id   AF-A0A645HBD5-F1
#
_cell.length_a   1.000
_cell.length_b   1.000
_cell.length_c   1.000
_cell.angle_alpha   90.00
_cell.angle_beta   90.00
_cell.angle_gamma   90.00
#
_symmetry.space_group_name_H-M   'P 1'
#
loop_
_entity.id
_entity.type
_entity.pdbx_description
1 polymer ?
#
loop_
_entity_poly.entity_id
_entity_poly.type
_entity_poly.pdbx_seq_one_letter_code
_entity_poly.pdbx_strand_id
1 'polypeptide(L)' 'MSARAAEEAGRANLADLPCRSSSVSVDVAALHRPPGTPGTVRATVACTVALGDLVVPGLPGELTLRGSAASVVDRYRGR' A
#
# COMPACT_ATOMS: atom_id res chain seq x y z
N MET A 1 -0.56 -16.51 -5.36
CA MET A 1 -0.16 -15.33 -4.57
C MET A 1 -1.35 -14.87 -3.75
N SER A 2 -1.18 -14.64 -2.45
CA SER A 2 -2.25 -14.19 -1.54
C SER A 2 -2.07 -12.71 -1.17
N ALA A 3 -3.15 -12.01 -0.83
CA ALA A 3 -3.12 -10.60 -0.39
C ALA A 3 -2.15 -10.39 0.78
N ARG A 4 -2.13 -11.33 1.75
CA ARG A 4 -1.22 -11.29 2.90
C ARG A 4 0.26 -11.22 2.52
N ALA A 5 0.71 -12.04 1.56
CA ALA A 5 2.11 -12.03 1.15
C ALA A 5 2.51 -10.68 0.53
N ALA A 6 1.60 -10.06 -0.23
CA ALA A 6 1.83 -8.74 -0.79
C ALA A 6 1.82 -7.63 0.28
N GLU A 7 0.92 -7.71 1.26
CA GLU A 7 0.89 -6.78 2.40
C GLU A 7 2.13 -6.88 3.29
N GLU A 8 2.65 -8.10 3.50
CA GLU A 8 3.85 -8.34 4.30
C GLU A 8 5.10 -7.80 3.60
N ALA A 9 5.24 -8.06 2.30
CA ALA A 9 6.29 -7.43 1.49
C ALA A 9 6.17 -5.90 1.50
N GLY A 10 4.95 -5.36 1.38
CA GLY A 10 4.70 -3.92 1.47
C GLY A 10 5.12 -3.35 2.83
N ARG A 11 4.78 -4.04 3.93
CA ARG A 11 5.20 -3.65 5.29
C ARG A 11 6.72 -3.69 5.48
N ALA A 12 7.40 -4.68 4.91
CA ALA A 12 8.86 -4.77 4.96
C ALA A 12 9.51 -3.53 4.31
N ASN A 13 8.95 -3.02 3.21
CA ASN A 13 9.46 -1.79 2.56
C ASN A 13 9.26 -0.52 3.41
N LEU A 14 8.34 -0.54 4.39
CA LEU A 14 8.09 0.60 5.29
C LEU A 14 8.90 0.51 6.59
N ALA A 15 9.59 -0.60 6.85
CA ALA A 15 10.27 -0.84 8.11
C ALA A 15 11.40 0.18 8.38
N ASP A 16 12.02 0.69 7.32
CA ASP A 16 13.10 1.68 7.41
C ASP A 16 12.60 3.15 7.41
N LEU A 17 11.28 3.36 7.34
CA LEU A 17 10.68 4.70 7.37
C LEU A 17 10.31 5.10 8.81
N PRO A 18 10.41 6.41 9.15
CA PRO A 18 10.09 6.92 10.49
C PRO A 18 8.57 7.03 10.74
N CYS A 19 7.81 6.00 10.40
CA CYS A 19 6.36 5.94 10.64
C CYS A 19 6.08 5.58 12.10
N ARG A 20 5.27 6.37 12.81
CA ARG A 20 4.69 5.96 14.10
C ARG A 20 3.71 4.80 13.92
N SER A 21 2.93 4.87 12.84
CA SER A 21 2.01 3.81 12.44
C SER A 21 1.99 3.71 10.92
N SER A 22 1.82 2.50 10.42
CA SER A 22 1.71 2.25 8.99
C SER A 22 0.62 1.22 8.70
N SER A 23 0.02 1.33 7.52
CA SER A 23 -0.93 0.35 7.00
C SER A 23 -0.67 0.10 5.53
N VAL A 24 -0.81 -1.15 5.13
CA VAL A 24 -0.71 -1.59 3.73
C VAL A 24 -1.94 -2.41 3.42
N SER A 25 -2.62 -2.06 2.33
CA SER A 25 -3.78 -2.79 1.80
C SER A 25 -3.53 -3.10 0.33
N VAL A 26 -3.73 -4.34 -0.08
CA VAL A 26 -3.54 -4.77 -1.47
C VAL A 26 -4.82 -5.38 -2.01
N ASP A 27 -5.40 -4.74 -3.03
CA ASP A 27 -6.53 -5.28 -3.77
C ASP A 27 -6.04 -6.23 -4.86
N VAL A 28 -6.23 -7.53 -4.62
CA VAL A 28 -5.90 -8.62 -5.53
C VAL A 28 -7.13 -9.27 -6.16
N ALA A 29 -8.31 -8.64 -6.10
CA ALA A 29 -9.56 -9.19 -6.67
C ALA A 29 -9.40 -9.50 -8.16
N ALA A 30 -8.61 -8.70 -8.88
CA ALA A 30 -8.27 -8.92 -10.28
C ALA A 30 -7.60 -10.27 -10.57
N LEU A 31 -6.85 -10.85 -9.63
CA LEU A 31 -6.17 -12.15 -9.81
C LEU A 31 -7.14 -13.34 -9.80
N HIS A 32 -8.35 -13.15 -9.27
CA HIS A 32 -9.37 -14.18 -9.17
C HIS A 32 -10.32 -14.18 -10.37
N ARG A 33 -10.15 -13.23 -11.31
CA ARG A 33 -10.96 -13.15 -12.52
C ARG A 33 -10.57 -14.24 -13.52
N PRO A 34 -11.48 -14.61 -14.45
CA PRO A 34 -11.16 -15.54 -15.52
C PRO A 34 -9.97 -15.05 -16.38
N PRO A 35 -9.10 -15.96 -16.87
CA PRO A 35 -8.03 -15.62 -17.81
C PRO A 35 -8.53 -14.84 -19.02
N GLY A 36 -7.69 -13.95 -19.57
CA GLY A 36 -8.09 -13.04 -20.65
C GLY A 36 -8.86 -11.79 -20.19
N THR A 37 -9.31 -11.73 -18.93
CA THR A 37 -9.95 -10.53 -18.39
C THR A 37 -8.90 -9.49 -17.98
N PRO A 38 -8.99 -8.24 -18.46
CA PRO A 38 -8.16 -7.16 -17.93
C PRO A 38 -8.38 -6.97 -16.43
N GLY A 39 -7.29 -6.86 -15.69
CA GLY A 39 -7.31 -6.67 -14.25
C GLY A 39 -6.11 -5.87 -13.80
N THR A 40 -6.29 -5.12 -12.71
CA THR A 40 -5.24 -4.31 -12.10
C THR A 40 -5.19 -4.65 -10.62
N VAL A 41 -4.00 -4.90 -10.09
CA VAL A 41 -3.75 -4.98 -8.66
C VAL A 41 -3.38 -3.60 -8.16
N ARG A 42 -3.98 -3.17 -7.04
CA ARG A 42 -3.68 -1.86 -6.43
C ARG A 42 -3.18 -2.06 -5.01
N ALA A 43 -2.03 -1.47 -4.70
CA ALA A 43 -1.53 -1.36 -3.34
C ALA A 43 -1.76 0.08 -2.85
N THR A 44 -2.29 0.22 -1.64
CA THR A 44 -2.46 1.49 -0.95
C THR A 44 -1.67 1.43 0.35
N VAL A 45 -0.86 2.45 0.58
CA VAL A 45 -0.02 2.57 1.77
C VAL A 45 -0.40 3.85 2.49
N ALA A 46 -0.48 3.77 3.82
CA ALA A 46 -0.51 4.95 4.68
C ALA A 46 0.60 4.87 5.73
N CYS A 47 1.26 5.99 5.98
CA CYS A 47 2.28 6.15 7.01
C CYS A 47 1.99 7.44 7.78
N THR A 48 1.83 7.33 9.09
CA THR A 48 1.69 8.48 9.97
C THR A 48 3.04 8.80 10.59
N VAL A 49 3.55 10.00 10.34
CA VAL A 49 4.81 10.51 10.89
C VAL A 49 4.54 11.53 11.99
N ALA A 50 5.36 11.51 13.04
CA ALA A 50 5.34 12.57 14.05
C ALA A 50 6.10 13.78 13.52
N LEU A 51 5.53 14.97 13.61
CA LEU A 51 6.22 16.20 13.22
C LEU A 51 7.13 16.76 14.31
N GLY A 52 7.29 16.04 15.44
CA GLY A 52 8.07 16.51 16.59
C GLY A 52 7.42 17.73 17.27
N ASP A 53 8.24 18.56 17.92
CA ASP A 53 7.81 19.79 18.59
C ASP A 53 7.45 20.95 17.64
N LEU A 54 7.24 20.66 16.34
CA LEU A 54 6.67 21.62 15.39
C LEU A 54 5.19 21.85 15.73
N VAL A 55 4.95 22.70 16.72
CA VAL A 55 3.65 23.30 16.97
C VAL A 55 3.49 24.47 15.99
N VAL A 56 3.11 24.14 14.76
CA VAL A 56 2.70 25.17 13.79
C VAL A 56 1.21 25.43 13.98
N PRO A 57 0.78 26.68 14.22
CA PRO A 57 -0.64 26.99 14.34
C PRO A 57 -1.44 26.46 13.15
N GLY A 58 -2.38 25.55 13.41
CA GLY A 58 -3.24 24.93 12.40
C GLY A 58 -2.76 23.58 11.84
N LEU A 59 -1.58 23.07 12.21
CA LEU A 59 -1.09 21.75 11.83
C LEU A 59 -1.11 20.78 13.02
N PRO A 60 -1.66 19.57 12.85
CA PRO A 60 -1.57 18.52 13.86
C PRO A 60 -0.10 18.08 14.05
N GLY A 61 0.26 17.68 15.27
CA GLY A 61 1.61 17.13 15.58
C GLY A 61 1.94 15.81 14.88
N GLU A 62 1.00 15.27 14.09
CA GLU A 62 1.16 14.09 13.27
C GLU A 62 0.60 14.33 11.86
N LEU A 63 1.31 13.84 10.85
CA LEU A 63 0.90 13.91 9.45
C LEU A 63 0.75 12.51 8.89
N THR A 64 -0.39 12.23 8.25
CA THR A 64 -0.60 10.97 7.56
C THR A 64 -0.35 11.12 6.08
N LEU A 65 0.70 10.47 5.59
CA LEU A 65 1.04 10.36 4.17
C LEU A 65 0.33 9.15 3.57
N ARG A 66 -0.22 9.30 2.37
CA ARG A 66 -0.88 8.22 1.62
C ARG A 66 -0.28 8.10 0.23
N GLY A 67 0.06 6.88 -0.16
CA GLY A 67 0.56 6.54 -1.50
C GLY A 67 -0.22 5.38 -2.09
N SER A 68 -0.34 5.34 -3.41
CA SER A 68 -0.94 4.19 -4.10
C SER A 68 -0.12 3.82 -5.34
N ALA A 69 0.02 2.52 -5.57
CA ALA A 69 0.66 1.95 -6.76
C ALA A 69 -0.30 0.96 -7.41
N ALA A 70 -0.25 0.86 -8.74
CA ALA A 70 -1.09 -0.04 -9.50
C ALA A 70 -0.25 -0.79 -10.54
N SER A 71 -0.54 -2.07 -10.72
CA SER A 71 0.11 -2.91 -11.73
C SER A 71 -0.92 -3.76 -12.46
N VAL A 72 -0.73 -3.92 -13.76
CA VAL A 72 -1.64 -4.70 -14.62
C VAL A 72 -1.35 -6.18 -14.43
N VAL A 73 -2.41 -6.98 -14.33
CA VAL A 73 -2.31 -8.44 -14.28
C VAL A 73 -1.97 -8.97 -15.66
N ASP A 74 -0.96 -9.83 -15.75
CA ASP A 74 -0.65 -10.54 -16.98
C ASP A 74 -1.80 -11.47 -17.36
N ARG A 75 -2.48 -11.12 -18.47
CA ARG A 75 -3.67 -11.82 -18.97
C ARG A 75 -3.35 -13.19 -19.58
N TYR A 76 -2.10 -13.43 -19.97
CA TYR A 76 -1.68 -14.62 -20.71
C TYR A 76 -0.94 -15.62 -19.84
N ARG A 77 -0.62 -15.26 -18.60
CA ARG A 77 -0.02 -16.20 -17.66
C ARG A 77 -1.07 -17.22 -17.21
N GLY A 78 -1.17 -18.30 -17.99
CA GLY A 78 -1.75 -19.56 -17.56
C GLY A 78 -1.01 -20.03 -16.32
N ARG A 79 -1.79 -20.27 -15.27
CA ARG A 79 -1.35 -20.85 -14.00
C ARG A 79 -0.62 -22.17 -14.17
#